data_AF-A0A4Z2FR74-F1
#
_entry.id   AF-A0A4Z2FR74-F1
#
_cell.length_a   1.000
_cell.length_b   1.000
_cell.length_c   1.000
_cell.angle_alpha   90.00
_cell.angle_beta   90.00
_cell.angle_gamma   90.00
#
_symmetry.space_group_name_H-M   'P 1'
#
loop_
_entity.id
_entity.type
_entity.pdbx_description
1 polymer ?
#
loop_
_entity_poly.entity_id
_entity_poly.type
_entity_poly.pdbx_seq_one_letter_code
_entity_poly.pdbx_strand_id
1 'polypeptide(L)'
;MSFSPGPSGPLGGTSIQEQRDRWERKRSRTAKELVLTEQRYCQQLELVTTYFVEILKAKGTLKPEMREGIFSSIKAIHSVNQSLLVHLENGYFGRGFDQMCQHLHLYDTYADNLYNGRRVLGSQLKKNKAFRRFKKLQEARPEFNNHTLEDLLRLPVQRIDQ
;
A
#
# COMPACT_ATOMS: atom_id res chain seq x y z
N MET A 1 70.22 -25.14 -5.37
CA MET A 1 68.82 -25.51 -5.67
C MET A 1 67.99 -25.20 -4.44
N SER A 2 67.14 -24.17 -4.50
CA SER A 2 66.19 -23.86 -3.44
C SER A 2 64.89 -23.44 -4.11
N PHE A 3 63.92 -24.36 -4.15
CA PHE A 3 62.58 -24.10 -4.65
C PHE A 3 61.76 -23.51 -3.50
N SER A 4 61.39 -22.23 -3.62
CA SER A 4 60.37 -21.61 -2.77
C SER A 4 58.98 -22.02 -3.31
N PRO A 5 58.06 -22.54 -2.48
CA PRO A 5 56.69 -22.77 -2.91
C PRO A 5 55.97 -21.42 -3.00
N GLY A 6 55.44 -21.10 -4.18
CA GLY A 6 54.66 -19.89 -4.41
C GLY A 6 53.34 -19.88 -3.62
N PRO A 7 52.75 -18.70 -3.37
CA PRO A 7 51.52 -18.58 -2.62
C PRO A 7 50.37 -19.19 -3.42
N SER A 8 49.73 -20.20 -2.86
CA SER A 8 48.47 -20.75 -3.34
C SER A 8 47.43 -19.63 -3.36
N GLY A 9 47.11 -19.12 -4.55
CA GLY A 9 46.07 -18.13 -4.76
C GLY A 9 44.68 -18.67 -4.38
N PRO A 10 43.72 -17.79 -4.07
CA PRO A 10 42.41 -18.20 -3.57
C PRO A 10 41.57 -18.84 -4.69
N LEU A 11 41.09 -20.06 -4.46
CA LEU A 11 40.06 -20.71 -5.27
C LEU A 11 38.70 -20.01 -5.04
N GLY A 12 38.54 -18.84 -5.67
CA GLY A 12 37.33 -18.03 -5.65
C GLY A 12 36.27 -18.52 -6.63
N GLY A 13 35.76 -19.74 -6.44
CA GLY A 13 34.64 -20.29 -7.20
C GLY A 13 33.63 -20.90 -6.25
N THR A 14 32.69 -20.11 -5.75
CA THR A 14 31.61 -20.66 -4.92
C THR A 14 30.78 -21.64 -5.74
N SER A 15 30.52 -22.83 -5.19
CA SER A 15 29.80 -23.91 -5.88
C SER A 15 28.44 -23.42 -6.42
N ILE A 16 28.04 -23.93 -7.59
CA ILE A 16 26.73 -23.63 -8.21
C ILE A 16 25.59 -23.83 -7.21
N GLN A 17 25.70 -24.82 -6.31
CA GLN A 17 24.73 -25.06 -5.25
C GLN A 17 24.65 -23.91 -4.25
N GLU A 18 25.80 -23.39 -3.79
CA GLU A 18 25.83 -22.25 -2.87
C GLU A 18 25.30 -20.96 -3.53
N GLN A 19 25.53 -20.80 -4.85
CA GLN A 19 24.94 -19.71 -5.62
C GLN A 19 23.42 -19.81 -5.63
N ARG A 20 22.86 -20.99 -5.94
CA ARG A 20 21.41 -21.24 -5.90
C ARG A 20 20.83 -20.97 -4.53
N ASP A 21 21.47 -21.46 -3.47
CA ASP A 21 21.00 -21.23 -2.09
C ASP A 21 21.05 -19.75 -1.71
N ARG A 22 22.08 -19.01 -2.16
CA ARG A 22 22.14 -17.55 -1.95
C ARG A 22 21.00 -16.83 -2.66
N TRP A 23 20.70 -17.21 -3.90
CA TRP A 23 19.61 -16.64 -4.68
C TRP A 23 18.25 -16.96 -4.06
N GLU A 24 18.06 -18.20 -3.58
CA GLU A 24 16.83 -18.61 -2.90
C GLU A 24 16.62 -17.83 -1.60
N ARG A 25 17.66 -17.69 -0.77
CA ARG A 25 17.59 -16.86 0.44
C ARG A 25 17.30 -15.39 0.13
N LYS A 26 17.83 -14.85 -0.97
CA LYS A 26 17.53 -13.48 -1.40
C LYS A 26 16.06 -13.37 -1.83
N ARG A 27 15.59 -14.29 -2.68
CA ARG A 27 14.21 -14.33 -3.15
C ARG A 27 13.21 -14.47 -2.00
N SER A 28 13.47 -15.40 -1.07
CA SER A 28 12.61 -15.62 0.10
C SER A 28 12.55 -14.40 1.02
N ARG A 29 13.67 -13.69 1.23
CA ARG A 29 13.67 -12.44 2.01
C ARG A 29 12.86 -11.34 1.36
N THR A 30 13.09 -11.08 0.07
CA THR A 30 12.35 -10.06 -0.69
C THR A 30 10.86 -10.39 -0.77
N ALA A 31 10.50 -11.66 -0.98
CA ALA A 31 9.12 -12.11 -0.99
C ALA A 31 8.41 -11.87 0.35
N LYS A 32 9.07 -12.18 1.47
CA LYS A 32 8.53 -11.93 2.81
C LYS A 32 8.37 -10.43 3.09
N GLU A 33 9.36 -9.63 2.72
CA GLU A 33 9.29 -8.18 2.86
C GLU A 33 8.13 -7.60 2.06
N LEU A 34 7.97 -8.04 0.80
CA LEU A 34 6.87 -7.64 -0.06
C LEU A 34 5.51 -7.96 0.58
N VAL A 35 5.31 -9.19 1.06
CA VAL A 35 4.07 -9.60 1.76
C VAL A 35 3.82 -8.71 2.99
N LEU A 36 4.85 -8.49 3.82
CA LEU A 36 4.73 -7.67 5.03
C LEU A 36 4.35 -6.22 4.71
N THR A 37 4.94 -5.64 3.66
CA THR A 37 4.57 -4.28 3.22
C THR A 37 3.14 -4.23 2.66
N GLU A 38 2.73 -5.26 1.90
CA GLU A 38 1.37 -5.34 1.35
C GLU A 38 0.32 -5.51 2.45
N GLN A 39 0.58 -6.32 3.47
CA GLN A 39 -0.28 -6.48 4.64
C GLN A 39 -0.52 -5.13 5.34
N ARG A 40 0.57 -4.39 5.60
CA ARG A 40 0.48 -3.08 6.25
C ARG A 40 -0.30 -2.08 5.40
N TYR A 41 -0.06 -2.07 4.10
CA TYR A 41 -0.75 -1.18 3.18
C TYR A 41 -2.26 -1.51 3.09
N CYS A 42 -2.63 -2.79 2.94
CA CYS A 42 -4.03 -3.23 2.96
C CYS A 42 -4.71 -2.85 4.28
N GLN A 43 -4.03 -3.06 5.41
CA GLN A 43 -4.55 -2.68 6.73
C GLN A 43 -4.80 -1.17 6.82
N GLN A 44 -3.90 -0.34 6.31
CA GLN A 44 -4.11 1.11 6.29
C GLN A 44 -5.31 1.51 5.42
N LEU A 45 -5.46 0.91 4.24
CA LEU A 45 -6.62 1.14 3.38
C LEU A 45 -7.94 0.67 4.01
N GLU A 46 -7.91 -0.45 4.75
CA GLU A 46 -9.05 -0.96 5.49
C GLU A 46 -9.49 0.01 6.59
N LEU A 47 -8.52 0.55 7.35
CA LEU A 47 -8.77 1.56 8.37
C LEU A 47 -9.43 2.80 7.75
N VAL A 48 -8.92 3.29 6.61
CA VAL A 48 -9.51 4.43 5.90
C VAL A 48 -10.94 4.12 5.45
N THR A 49 -11.14 2.95 4.83
CA THR A 49 -12.44 2.54 4.31
C THR A 49 -13.47 2.41 5.43
N THR A 50 -13.10 1.78 6.54
CA THR A 50 -14.00 1.52 7.67
C THR A 50 -14.28 2.80 8.44
N TYR A 51 -13.24 3.47 8.96
CA TYR A 51 -13.43 4.58 9.89
C TYR A 51 -13.82 5.89 9.22
N PHE A 52 -13.40 6.11 7.97
CA PHE A 52 -13.85 7.27 7.22
C PHE A 52 -15.04 6.92 6.36
N VAL A 53 -14.93 6.00 5.40
CA VAL A 53 -16.02 5.85 4.40
C VAL A 53 -17.29 5.26 5.00
N GLU A 54 -17.21 4.17 5.77
CA GLU A 54 -18.39 3.52 6.36
C GLU A 54 -18.99 4.33 7.52
N ILE A 55 -18.17 4.84 8.45
CA ILE A 55 -18.72 5.63 9.56
C ILE A 55 -19.27 6.99 9.06
N LEU A 56 -18.66 7.63 8.05
CA LEU A 56 -19.25 8.83 7.43
C LEU A 56 -20.61 8.51 6.79
N LYS A 57 -20.73 7.35 6.12
CA LYS A 57 -21.99 6.89 5.55
C LYS A 57 -23.04 6.66 6.65
N ALA A 58 -22.68 5.97 7.74
CA ALA A 58 -23.59 5.68 8.84
C ALA A 58 -24.03 6.94 9.60
N LYS A 59 -23.11 7.91 9.81
CA LYS A 59 -23.44 9.17 10.50
C LYS A 59 -24.15 10.19 9.61
N GLY A 60 -24.17 10.01 8.29
CA GLY A 60 -24.81 10.94 7.36
C GLY A 60 -24.20 12.35 7.36
N THR A 61 -22.96 12.51 7.84
CA THR A 61 -22.30 13.82 7.99
C THR A 61 -21.86 14.42 6.65
N LEU A 62 -21.81 13.61 5.60
CA LEU A 62 -21.38 14.00 4.27
C LEU A 62 -22.32 13.41 3.21
N LYS A 63 -22.73 14.24 2.24
CA LYS A 63 -23.56 13.79 1.11
C LYS A 63 -22.84 12.70 0.29
N PRO A 64 -23.56 11.73 -0.30
CA PRO A 64 -22.96 10.67 -1.11
C PRO A 64 -22.04 11.19 -2.21
N GLU A 65 -22.46 12.22 -2.94
CA GLU A 65 -21.67 12.86 -4.01
C GLU A 65 -20.33 13.42 -3.51
N MET A 66 -20.34 14.07 -2.34
CA MET A 66 -19.12 14.64 -1.76
C MET A 66 -18.20 13.55 -1.21
N ARG A 67 -18.77 12.46 -0.69
CA ARG A 67 -18.00 11.29 -0.27
C ARG A 67 -17.33 10.64 -1.47
N GLU A 68 -18.07 10.41 -2.54
CA GLU A 68 -17.52 9.87 -3.78
C GLU A 68 -16.45 10.80 -4.37
N GLY A 69 -16.69 12.12 -4.35
CA GLY A 69 -15.70 13.10 -4.79
C GLY A 69 -14.39 13.10 -3.99
N ILE A 70 -14.42 12.77 -2.68
CA ILE A 70 -13.22 12.71 -1.83
C ILE A 70 -12.51 11.36 -1.94
N PHE A 71 -13.27 10.26 -1.87
CA PHE A 71 -12.72 8.91 -1.72
C PHE A 71 -12.61 8.14 -3.05
N SER A 72 -13.35 8.53 -4.09
CA SER A 72 -13.31 7.93 -5.42
C SER A 72 -13.26 6.39 -5.39
N SER A 73 -12.41 5.80 -6.21
CA SER A 73 -12.15 4.36 -6.32
C SER A 73 -11.37 3.73 -5.16
N ILE A 74 -11.16 4.40 -4.01
CA ILE A 74 -10.32 3.85 -2.91
C ILE A 74 -10.82 2.49 -2.41
N LYS A 75 -12.14 2.26 -2.40
CA LYS A 75 -12.74 0.98 -2.03
C LYS A 75 -12.42 -0.13 -3.02
N ALA A 76 -12.45 0.20 -4.31
CA ALA A 76 -12.12 -0.74 -5.37
C ALA A 76 -10.62 -1.07 -5.31
N ILE A 77 -9.76 -0.07 -5.11
CA ILE A 77 -8.32 -0.24 -4.88
C ILE A 77 -8.08 -1.17 -3.68
N HIS A 78 -8.72 -0.92 -2.54
CA HIS A 78 -8.61 -1.79 -1.36
C HIS A 78 -9.02 -3.24 -1.66
N SER A 79 -10.13 -3.45 -2.36
CA SER A 79 -10.59 -4.80 -2.73
C SER A 79 -9.60 -5.53 -3.64
N VAL A 80 -8.99 -4.84 -4.61
CA VAL A 80 -7.98 -5.42 -5.50
C VAL A 80 -6.72 -5.79 -4.73
N ASN A 81 -6.25 -4.91 -3.83
CA ASN A 81 -5.05 -5.16 -3.04
C ASN A 81 -5.26 -6.26 -2.00
N GLN A 82 -6.46 -6.40 -1.42
CA GLN A 82 -6.78 -7.56 -0.59
C GLN A 82 -6.71 -8.86 -1.38
N SER A 83 -7.21 -8.87 -2.62
CA SER A 83 -7.07 -10.04 -3.49
C SER A 83 -5.61 -10.34 -3.81
N LEU A 84 -4.81 -9.31 -4.12
CA LEU A 84 -3.37 -9.44 -4.32
C LEU A 84 -2.70 -10.03 -3.07
N LEU A 85 -2.98 -9.50 -1.89
CA LEU A 85 -2.40 -9.94 -0.63
C LEU A 85 -2.62 -11.44 -0.40
N VAL A 86 -3.85 -11.93 -0.61
CA VAL A 86 -4.16 -13.36 -0.52
C VAL A 86 -3.28 -14.18 -1.47
N HIS A 87 -3.05 -13.71 -2.70
CA HIS A 87 -2.15 -14.40 -3.62
C HIS A 87 -0.68 -14.38 -3.16
N LEU A 88 -0.21 -13.25 -2.62
CA LEU A 88 1.16 -13.10 -2.11
C LEU A 88 1.41 -13.99 -0.88
N GLU A 89 0.46 -14.06 0.06
CA GLU A 89 0.54 -14.91 1.24
C GLU A 89 0.60 -16.40 0.87
N ASN A 90 -0.11 -16.80 -0.19
CA ASN A 90 -0.08 -18.15 -0.73
C ASN A 90 1.13 -18.42 -1.65
N GLY A 91 2.01 -17.44 -1.87
CA GLY A 91 3.20 -17.57 -2.72
C GLY A 91 2.95 -17.48 -4.23
N TYR A 92 1.73 -17.13 -4.65
CA TYR A 92 1.34 -16.99 -6.06
C TYR A 92 1.59 -15.57 -6.61
N PHE A 93 2.82 -15.08 -6.48
CA PHE A 93 3.21 -13.72 -6.87
C PHE A 93 2.82 -13.37 -8.31
N GLY A 94 3.19 -14.22 -9.29
CA GLY A 94 2.92 -13.93 -10.71
C GLY A 94 1.44 -13.77 -11.02
N ARG A 95 0.59 -14.66 -10.49
CA ARG A 95 -0.86 -14.59 -10.69
C ARG A 95 -1.49 -13.40 -9.98
N GLY A 96 -1.05 -13.13 -8.74
CA GLY A 96 -1.53 -11.98 -7.97
C GLY A 96 -1.26 -10.66 -8.70
N PHE A 97 -0.02 -10.48 -9.19
CA PHE A 97 0.33 -9.28 -9.95
C PHE A 97 -0.36 -9.20 -11.31
N ASP A 98 -0.51 -10.31 -12.03
CA ASP A 98 -1.25 -10.33 -13.30
C ASP A 98 -2.70 -9.84 -13.13
N GLN A 99 -3.36 -10.29 -12.06
CA GLN A 99 -4.71 -9.82 -11.71
C GLN A 99 -4.73 -8.36 -11.26
N MET A 100 -3.76 -7.92 -10.46
CA MET A 100 -3.65 -6.51 -10.05
C MET A 100 -3.46 -5.59 -11.27
N CYS A 101 -2.61 -5.99 -12.22
CA CYS A 101 -2.31 -5.21 -13.43
C CYS A 101 -3.56 -4.90 -14.26
N GLN A 102 -4.53 -5.82 -14.33
CA GLN A 102 -5.80 -5.60 -15.02
C GLN A 102 -6.63 -4.46 -14.41
N HIS A 103 -6.37 -4.12 -13.15
CA HIS A 103 -7.09 -3.11 -12.38
C HIS A 103 -6.30 -1.81 -12.17
N LEU A 104 -5.15 -1.62 -12.84
CA LEU A 104 -4.33 -0.41 -12.69
C LEU A 104 -5.07 0.88 -13.07
N HIS A 105 -6.03 0.81 -14.00
CA HIS A 105 -6.89 1.94 -14.37
C HIS A 105 -7.65 2.56 -13.18
N LEU A 106 -7.87 1.80 -12.09
CA LEU A 106 -8.47 2.31 -10.86
C LEU A 106 -7.55 3.33 -10.16
N TYR A 107 -6.24 3.13 -10.25
CA TYR A 107 -5.23 4.03 -9.69
C TYR A 107 -5.10 5.30 -10.52
N ASP A 108 -5.19 5.20 -11.85
CA ASP A 108 -5.22 6.38 -12.73
C ASP A 108 -6.43 7.25 -12.40
N THR A 109 -7.62 6.65 -12.34
CA THR A 109 -8.86 7.33 -11.95
C THR A 109 -8.76 7.97 -10.56
N TYR A 110 -8.09 7.29 -9.63
CA TYR A 110 -7.88 7.80 -8.28
C TYR A 110 -6.91 8.99 -8.24
N ALA A 111 -5.78 8.87 -8.95
CA ALA A 111 -4.74 9.87 -9.04
C ALA A 111 -5.28 11.16 -9.69
N ASP A 112 -6.02 11.02 -10.79
CA ASP A 112 -6.69 12.14 -11.48
C ASP A 112 -7.70 12.84 -10.56
N ASN A 113 -8.49 12.06 -9.81
CA ASN A 113 -9.45 12.63 -8.87
C ASN A 113 -8.79 13.19 -7.59
N LEU A 114 -7.53 12.88 -7.27
CA LEU A 114 -6.92 13.28 -5.99
C LEU A 114 -6.91 14.80 -5.81
N TYR A 115 -6.68 15.58 -6.89
CA TYR A 115 -6.74 17.04 -6.84
C TYR A 115 -8.16 17.53 -6.52
N ASN A 116 -9.18 16.99 -7.21
CA ASN A 116 -10.56 17.31 -6.96
C ASN A 116 -11.00 16.91 -5.55
N GLY A 117 -10.64 15.70 -5.10
CA GLY A 117 -10.90 15.21 -3.76
C GLY A 117 -10.31 16.10 -2.67
N ARG A 118 -9.08 16.61 -2.84
CA ARG A 118 -8.50 17.61 -1.93
C ARG A 118 -9.29 18.92 -1.91
N ARG A 119 -9.73 19.40 -3.07
CA ARG A 119 -10.56 20.62 -3.14
C ARG A 119 -11.91 20.45 -2.44
N VAL A 120 -12.59 19.33 -2.69
CA VAL A 120 -13.88 18.99 -2.05
C VAL A 120 -13.68 18.83 -0.55
N LEU A 121 -12.64 18.10 -0.12
CA LEU A 121 -12.28 17.92 1.28
C LEU A 121 -12.05 19.27 1.98
N GLY A 122 -11.25 20.15 1.39
CA GLY A 122 -11.00 21.49 1.93
C GLY A 122 -12.27 22.35 2.03
N SER A 123 -13.15 22.28 1.03
CA SER A 123 -14.45 22.96 1.05
C SER A 123 -15.35 22.43 2.17
N GLN A 124 -15.42 21.11 2.34
CA GLN A 124 -16.22 20.47 3.38
C GLN A 124 -15.67 20.76 4.78
N LEU A 125 -14.35 20.80 4.96
CA LEU A 125 -13.75 21.18 6.24
C LEU A 125 -14.05 22.63 6.63
N LYS A 126 -14.16 23.54 5.65
CA LYS A 126 -14.56 24.94 5.90
C LYS A 126 -16.05 25.07 6.23
N LYS A 127 -16.93 24.44 5.43
CA LYS A 127 -18.38 24.62 5.50
C LYS A 127 -19.09 23.73 6.53
N ASN A 128 -18.55 22.55 6.81
CA ASN A 128 -19.23 21.52 7.60
C ASN A 128 -18.52 21.29 8.96
N LYS A 129 -19.06 21.91 10.01
CA LYS A 129 -18.54 21.80 11.38
C LYS A 129 -18.62 20.36 11.92
N ALA A 130 -19.67 19.61 11.56
CA ALA A 130 -19.85 18.23 11.99
C ALA A 130 -18.78 17.32 11.37
N PHE A 131 -18.51 17.50 10.07
CA PHE A 131 -17.46 16.78 9.36
C PHE A 131 -16.07 17.12 9.92
N ARG A 132 -15.79 18.39 10.24
CA ARG A 132 -14.52 18.80 10.86
C ARG A 132 -14.31 18.12 12.22
N ARG A 133 -15.35 18.08 13.07
CA ARG A 133 -15.30 17.40 14.38
C ARG A 133 -15.11 15.90 14.19
N PHE A 134 -15.79 15.31 13.21
CA PHE A 134 -15.64 13.91 12.86
C PHE A 134 -14.21 13.58 12.44
N LYS A 135 -13.62 14.34 11.49
CA LYS A 135 -12.23 14.15 11.04
C LYS A 135 -11.28 14.17 12.22
N LYS A 136 -11.35 15.20 13.07
CA LYS A 136 -10.50 15.32 14.26
C LYS A 136 -10.66 14.13 15.22
N LEU A 137 -11.87 13.61 15.37
CA LEU A 137 -12.12 12.45 16.24
C LEU A 137 -11.53 11.16 15.65
N GLN A 138 -11.63 10.96 14.32
CA GLN A 138 -11.03 9.78 13.69
C GLN A 138 -9.51 9.87 13.70
N GLU A 139 -8.92 11.02 13.37
CA GLU A 139 -7.47 11.22 13.35
C GLU A 139 -6.81 11.08 14.73
N ALA A 140 -7.57 11.32 15.82
CA ALA A 140 -7.08 11.13 17.19
C ALA A 140 -7.00 9.65 17.62
N ARG A 141 -7.45 8.72 16.79
CA ARG A 141 -7.38 7.29 17.08
C ARG A 141 -5.94 6.78 16.94
N PRO A 142 -5.48 5.90 17.87
CA PRO A 142 -4.12 5.37 17.81
C PRO A 142 -3.83 4.59 16.53
N GLU A 143 -4.85 3.97 15.92
CA GLU A 143 -4.75 3.20 14.68
C GLU A 143 -4.22 4.03 13.50
N PHE A 144 -4.39 5.36 13.52
CA PHE A 144 -3.90 6.24 12.46
C PHE A 144 -2.50 6.79 12.71
N ASN A 145 -1.84 6.52 13.84
CA ASN A 145 -0.47 6.96 14.12
C ASN A 145 -0.23 8.45 13.81
N ASN A 146 -1.17 9.33 14.16
CA ASN A 146 -1.16 10.78 13.87
C ASN A 146 -1.16 11.16 12.36
N HIS A 147 -1.46 10.23 11.45
CA HIS A 147 -1.63 10.55 10.04
C HIS A 147 -2.94 11.30 9.83
N THR A 148 -2.88 12.34 9.00
CA THR A 148 -4.08 13.08 8.60
C THR A 148 -4.82 12.33 7.49
N LEU A 149 -6.12 12.60 7.33
CA LEU A 149 -6.89 12.08 6.20
C LEU A 149 -6.22 12.44 4.86
N GLU A 150 -5.63 13.62 4.76
CA GLU A 150 -4.90 14.07 3.58
C GLU A 150 -3.65 13.24 3.26
N ASP A 151 -2.99 12.67 4.28
CA ASP A 151 -1.85 11.76 4.12
C ASP A 151 -2.35 10.37 3.72
N LEU A 152 -3.39 9.89 4.40
CA LEU A 152 -4.01 8.59 4.14
C LEU A 152 -4.57 8.49 2.71
N LEU A 153 -5.14 9.57 2.18
CA LEU A 153 -5.63 9.62 0.79
C LEU A 153 -4.48 9.57 -0.24
N ARG A 154 -3.22 9.78 0.14
CA ARG A 154 -2.08 9.67 -0.79
C ARG A 154 -1.52 8.25 -0.88
N LEU A 155 -1.86 7.37 0.07
CA LEU A 155 -1.31 6.01 0.16
C LEU A 155 -1.42 5.24 -1.17
N PRO A 156 -2.55 5.26 -1.91
CA PRO A 156 -2.62 4.53 -3.17
C PRO A 156 -1.63 4.98 -4.23
N VAL A 157 -1.39 6.29 -4.34
CA VAL A 157 -0.44 6.85 -5.32
C VAL A 157 0.99 6.56 -4.89
N GLN A 158 1.28 6.67 -3.59
CA GLN A 158 2.61 6.35 -3.06
C GLN A 158 2.97 4.87 -3.24
N ARG A 159 1.99 3.96 -3.19
CA ARG A 159 2.23 2.53 -3.35
C ARG A 159 2.67 2.17 -4.77
N ILE A 160 2.17 2.86 -5.79
CA ILE A 160 2.53 2.60 -7.19
C ILE A 160 3.97 3.01 -7.51
N ASP A 161 4.54 3.96 -6.76
CA ASP A 161 5.93 4.43 -6.93
C ASP A 161 6.97 3.52 -6.24
N GLN A 162 6.54 2.61 -5.36
CA GLN A 162 7.40 1.68 -4.60
C GLN A 162 7.74 0.40 -5.38
#